data_AF-A0ABD6D7K5-F1
#
_entry.id   AF-A0ABD6D7K5-F1
#
_cell.length_a   1.000
_cell.length_b   1.000
_cell.length_c   1.000
_cell.angle_alpha   90.00
_cell.angle_beta   90.00
_cell.angle_gamma   90.00
#
_symmetry.space_group_name_H-M   'P 1'
#
loop_
_entity.id
_entity.type
_entity.pdbx_description
1 polymer ?
#
loop_
_entity_poly.entity_id
_entity_poly.type
_entity_poly.pdbx_seq_one_letter_code
_entity_poly.pdbx_strand_id
1 'polypeptide(L)'
;MKLKRAGILLFGVGLGVALVSAVVVGLVMQRTVVACPGHEPAYHFEGISYGFWIISDGCNSLTINPLVTGGFYVAVAGLVVGLIGSLRERSTEG
;
A
#
# COMPACT_ATOMS: atom_id res chain seq x y z
N MET A 1 11.50 -24.15 -2.81
CA MET A 1 12.12 -23.26 -3.83
C MET A 1 11.15 -22.42 -4.65
N LYS A 2 10.12 -23.00 -5.32
CA LYS A 2 9.22 -22.23 -6.21
C LYS A 2 8.38 -21.14 -5.49
N LEU A 3 7.88 -21.44 -4.28
CA LEU A 3 7.01 -20.52 -3.52
C LEU A 3 7.77 -19.29 -3.02
N LYS A 4 8.97 -19.48 -2.47
CA LYS A 4 9.87 -18.39 -2.02
C LYS A 4 10.19 -17.42 -3.17
N ARG A 5 10.56 -17.96 -4.34
CA ARG A 5 10.88 -17.15 -5.52
C ARG A 5 9.68 -16.37 -6.04
N ALA A 6 8.50 -16.99 -6.08
CA ALA A 6 7.26 -16.31 -6.44
C ALA A 6 6.91 -15.18 -5.46
N GLY A 7 7.04 -15.42 -4.14
CA GLY A 7 6.81 -14.40 -3.13
C GLY A 7 7.75 -13.19 -3.25
N ILE A 8 9.05 -13.44 -3.44
CA ILE A 8 10.05 -12.37 -3.63
C ILE A 8 9.75 -11.54 -4.89
N LEU A 9 9.36 -12.19 -6.00
CA LEU A 9 8.98 -11.50 -7.23
C LEU A 9 7.74 -10.63 -7.03
N LEU A 10 6.69 -11.16 -6.40
CA LEU A 10 5.48 -10.40 -6.08
C LEU A 10 5.79 -9.21 -5.16
N PHE A 11 6.65 -9.42 -4.16
CA PHE A 11 7.10 -8.35 -3.26
C PHE A 11 7.78 -7.23 -4.05
N GLY A 12 8.77 -7.57 -4.88
CA GLY A 12 9.52 -6.60 -5.67
C GLY A 12 8.66 -5.84 -6.68
N VAL A 13 7.78 -6.55 -7.40
CA VAL A 13 6.87 -5.92 -8.37
C VAL A 13 5.86 -5.02 -7.66
N GLY A 14 5.22 -5.50 -6.60
CA GLY A 14 4.26 -4.71 -5.83
C GLY A 14 4.88 -3.44 -5.25
N LEU A 15 6.07 -3.57 -4.66
CA LEU A 15 6.80 -2.44 -4.10
C LEU A 15 7.24 -1.44 -5.18
N GLY A 16 7.74 -1.95 -6.31
CA GLY A 16 8.12 -1.13 -7.46
C GLY A 16 6.95 -0.33 -8.00
N VAL A 17 5.79 -0.98 -8.22
CA VAL A 17 4.57 -0.30 -8.65
C VAL A 17 4.16 0.77 -7.64
N ALA A 18 4.13 0.44 -6.35
CA ALA A 18 3.71 1.39 -5.31
C ALA A 18 4.61 2.64 -5.27
N LEU A 19 5.93 2.45 -5.28
CA LEU A 19 6.89 3.55 -5.21
C LEU A 19 6.88 4.39 -6.49
N VAL A 20 6.92 3.76 -7.67
CA VAL A 20 6.89 4.48 -8.94
C VAL A 20 5.59 5.27 -9.08
N SER A 21 4.44 4.69 -8.76
CA SER A 21 3.17 5.40 -8.80
C SER A 21 3.11 6.55 -7.79
N ALA A 22 3.64 6.37 -6.58
CA ALA A 22 3.69 7.42 -5.57
C ALA A 22 4.55 8.61 -6.02
N VAL A 23 5.67 8.36 -6.72
CA VAL A 23 6.59 9.40 -7.20
C VAL A 23 6.08 10.08 -8.48
N VAL A 24 5.58 9.30 -9.44
CA VAL A 24 5.22 9.83 -10.77
C VAL A 24 3.83 10.47 -10.77
N VAL A 25 2.86 9.84 -10.10
CA VAL A 25 1.45 10.28 -10.11
C VAL A 25 1.09 11.00 -8.81
N GLY A 26 1.86 10.80 -7.75
CA GLY A 26 1.55 11.30 -6.41
C GLY A 26 0.82 10.27 -5.56
N LEU A 27 0.99 10.41 -4.23
CA LEU A 27 0.33 9.56 -3.23
C LEU A 27 -1.17 9.85 -3.14
N VAL A 28 -1.57 11.11 -3.27
CA VAL A 28 -2.96 11.56 -3.15
C VAL A 28 -3.50 11.79 -4.56
N MET A 29 -4.58 11.08 -4.90
CA MET A 29 -5.23 11.19 -6.20
C MET A 29 -6.31 12.26 -6.21
N GLN A 30 -7.07 12.39 -5.12
CA GLN A 30 -8.10 13.42 -4.97
C GLN A 30 -8.05 14.00 -3.56
N ARG A 31 -8.38 15.28 -3.45
CA ARG A 31 -8.51 16.00 -2.18
C ARG A 31 -9.70 16.95 -2.28
N THR A 32 -10.59 16.94 -1.28
CA THR A 32 -11.58 18.01 -1.16
C THR A 32 -10.86 19.31 -0.79
N VAL A 33 -11.31 20.45 -1.31
CA VAL A 33 -10.64 21.74 -1.05
C VAL A 33 -11.60 22.67 -0.32
N VAL A 34 -11.64 22.50 1.00
CA VAL A 34 -12.37 23.35 1.93
C VAL A 34 -11.35 24.21 2.69
N ALA A 35 -11.62 25.52 2.76
CA ALA A 35 -10.80 26.44 3.52
C ALA A 35 -11.17 26.35 5.01
N CYS A 36 -10.25 25.83 5.82
CA CYS A 36 -10.39 25.76 7.28
C CYS A 36 -9.31 26.61 7.97
N PRO A 37 -9.53 27.92 8.13
CA PRO A 37 -8.57 28.79 8.82
C PRO A 37 -8.44 28.39 10.30
N GLY A 38 -7.20 28.29 10.79
CA GLY A 38 -6.91 27.92 12.18
C GLY A 38 -7.04 26.43 12.52
N HIS A 39 -7.20 25.57 11.51
CA HIS A 39 -7.31 24.12 11.69
C HIS A 39 -5.93 23.46 11.82
N GLU A 40 -5.73 22.68 12.88
CA GLU A 40 -4.59 21.78 13.02
C GLU A 40 -4.90 20.43 12.37
N PRO A 41 -4.11 19.97 11.39
CA PRO A 41 -4.43 18.74 10.66
C PRO A 41 -4.36 17.51 11.58
N ALA A 42 -5.45 16.77 11.64
CA ALA A 42 -5.58 15.53 12.40
C ALA A 42 -5.88 14.37 11.44
N TYR A 43 -4.80 13.68 11.02
CA TYR A 43 -4.91 12.59 10.06
C TYR A 43 -5.53 11.34 10.67
N HIS A 44 -6.65 10.91 10.11
CA HIS A 44 -7.29 9.66 10.49
C HIS A 44 -7.86 8.95 9.28
N PHE A 45 -7.98 7.63 9.40
CA PHE A 45 -8.57 6.80 8.37
C PHE A 45 -10.09 6.92 8.44
N GLU A 46 -10.71 7.41 7.35
CA GLU A 46 -12.17 7.50 7.25
C GLU A 46 -12.77 6.20 6.74
N GLY A 47 -12.08 5.49 5.84
CA GLY A 47 -12.57 4.23 5.31
C GLY A 47 -12.01 3.85 3.94
N ILE A 48 -12.72 2.92 3.30
CA ILE A 48 -12.43 2.45 1.95
C ILE A 48 -13.68 2.67 1.09
N SER A 49 -13.52 3.35 -0.04
CA SER A 49 -14.59 3.53 -1.03
C SER A 49 -14.09 3.05 -2.38
N TYR A 50 -14.84 2.19 -3.07
CA TYR A 50 -14.46 1.60 -4.37
C TYR A 50 -13.03 1.05 -4.44
N GLY A 51 -12.48 0.55 -3.33
CA GLY A 51 -11.10 0.04 -3.24
C GLY A 51 -10.02 1.12 -3.01
N PHE A 52 -10.41 2.38 -2.92
CA PHE A 52 -9.54 3.50 -2.57
C PHE A 52 -9.55 3.75 -1.07
N TRP A 53 -8.37 4.02 -0.50
CA TRP A 53 -8.26 4.43 0.89
C TRP A 53 -8.57 5.91 1.02
N ILE A 54 -9.38 6.24 2.01
CA ILE A 54 -9.77 7.61 2.31
C ILE A 54 -9.18 7.99 3.67
N ILE A 55 -8.38 9.05 3.65
CA ILE A 55 -7.77 9.66 4.83
C ILE A 55 -8.34 11.06 4.97
N SER A 56 -8.76 11.46 6.16
CA SER A 56 -9.13 12.83 6.44
C SER A 56 -8.07 13.53 7.24
N ASP A 57 -7.81 14.78 6.90
CA ASP A 57 -6.98 15.70 7.69
C ASP A 57 -7.82 16.44 8.76
N GLY A 58 -9.08 16.05 8.95
CA GLY A 58 -10.05 16.68 9.86
C GLY A 58 -10.86 17.81 9.23
N CYS A 59 -10.45 18.32 8.06
CA CYS A 59 -11.17 19.34 7.30
C CYS A 59 -11.47 18.86 5.88
N ASN A 60 -10.53 18.15 5.27
CA ASN A 60 -10.59 17.64 3.93
C ASN A 60 -10.40 16.14 3.90
N SER A 61 -11.08 15.50 2.96
CA SER A 61 -10.93 14.10 2.66
C SER A 61 -9.94 13.93 1.50
N LEU A 62 -9.02 12.99 1.66
CA LEU A 62 -7.95 12.66 0.72
C LEU A 62 -8.10 11.21 0.28
N THR A 63 -8.22 11.01 -1.02
CA THR A 63 -8.24 9.68 -1.63
C THR A 63 -6.84 9.28 -2.04
N ILE A 64 -6.34 8.17 -1.52
CA ILE A 64 -5.02 7.64 -1.86
C ILE A 64 -5.05 6.97 -3.22
N ASN A 65 -3.97 7.14 -3.98
CA ASN A 65 -3.80 6.58 -5.30
C ASN A 65 -3.94 5.04 -5.29
N PRO A 66 -4.85 4.46 -6.10
CA PRO A 66 -5.12 3.02 -6.13
C PRO A 66 -3.92 2.18 -6.54
N LEU A 67 -3.01 2.73 -7.36
CA LEU A 67 -1.81 2.02 -7.78
C LEU A 67 -0.82 1.88 -6.61
N VAL A 68 -0.80 2.88 -5.72
CA VAL A 68 0.03 2.83 -4.52
C VAL A 68 -0.54 1.82 -3.53
N THR A 69 -1.84 1.87 -3.24
CA THR A 69 -2.48 0.91 -2.33
C THR A 69 -2.48 -0.51 -2.91
N GLY A 70 -2.78 -0.67 -4.20
CA GLY A 70 -2.72 -1.95 -4.90
C GLY A 70 -1.32 -2.54 -4.92
N GLY A 71 -0.32 -1.74 -5.29
CA GLY A 71 1.09 -2.14 -5.23
C GLY A 71 1.52 -2.54 -3.82
N PHE A 72 1.10 -1.79 -2.80
CA PHE A 72 1.34 -2.12 -1.40
C PHE A 72 0.73 -3.47 -1.01
N TYR A 73 -0.52 -3.75 -1.37
CA TYR A 73 -1.14 -5.04 -1.09
C TYR A 73 -0.41 -6.21 -1.75
N VAL A 74 -0.03 -6.05 -3.03
CA VAL A 74 0.76 -7.06 -3.75
C VAL A 74 2.11 -7.26 -3.08
N ALA A 75 2.75 -6.18 -2.61
CA ALA A 75 4.00 -6.25 -1.89
C ALA A 75 3.86 -7.05 -0.60
N VAL A 76 2.87 -6.70 0.24
CA VAL A 76 2.59 -7.39 1.51
C VAL A 76 2.28 -8.87 1.28
N ALA A 77 1.43 -9.18 0.29
CA ALA A 77 1.12 -10.56 -0.06
C ALA A 77 2.37 -11.34 -0.51
N GLY A 78 3.21 -10.72 -1.36
CA GLY A 78 4.48 -11.29 -1.80
C GLY A 78 5.43 -11.55 -0.63
N LEU A 79 5.53 -10.62 0.31
CA LEU A 79 6.33 -10.77 1.53
C LEU A 79 5.86 -11.99 2.34
N VAL A 80 4.56 -12.09 2.62
CA VAL A 80 3.97 -13.20 3.38
C VAL A 80 4.23 -14.54 2.68
N VAL A 81 3.96 -14.63 1.37
CA VAL A 81 4.19 -15.84 0.58
C VAL A 81 5.68 -16.21 0.56
N GLY A 82 6.56 -15.23 0.42
CA GLY A 82 8.01 -15.40 0.43
C GLY A 82 8.51 -15.94 1.76
N LEU A 83 8.03 -15.38 2.87
CA LEU A 83 8.34 -15.83 4.23
C LEU A 83 7.85 -17.26 4.47
N ILE A 84 6.60 -17.58 4.13
CA ILE A 84 6.05 -18.94 4.24
C ILE A 84 6.90 -19.92 3.42
N GLY A 85 7.29 -19.55 2.20
CA GLY A 85 8.17 -20.36 1.36
C GLY A 85 9.53 -20.63 2.02
N SER A 86 10.12 -19.61 2.66
CA SER A 86 11.40 -19.75 3.35
C SER A 86 11.32 -20.60 4.63
N LEU A 87 10.23 -20.49 5.38
CA LEU A 87 10.01 -21.31 6.58
C LEU A 87 9.82 -22.79 6.21
N ARG A 88 9.11 -23.07 5.12
CA ARG A 88 8.93 -24.44 4.63
C ARG A 88 10.24 -25.08 4.18
N GLU A 89 11.11 -24.33 3.50
CA GLU A 89 12.44 -24.81 3.09
C GLU A 89 13.27 -25.23 4.31
N ARG A 90 13.35 -24.38 5.34
CA ARG A 90 14.08 -24.70 6.57
C ARG A 90 13.53 -25.93 7.29
N SER A 91 12.21 -26.11 7.31
CA SER A 91 11.59 -27.24 8.00
C SER A 91 11.82 -28.60 7.32
N THR A 92 12.23 -28.61 6.05
CA THR A 92 12.57 -29.84 5.32
C THR A 92 14.06 -30.18 5.37
N GLU A 93 14.89 -29.29 5.91
CA GLU A 93 16.35 -29.45 6.00
C GLU A 93 16.84 -29.93 7.37
N GLY A 94 15.96 -30.06 8.37
CA GLY A 94 16.26 -30.56 9.72
C GLY A 94 15.53 -31.86 10.01
#